data_AF-A0A3D1DME1-F1
#
_entry.id   AF-A0A3D1DME1-F1
#
_cell.length_a   1.000
_cell.length_b   1.000
_cell.length_c   1.000
_cell.angle_alpha   90.00
_cell.angle_beta   90.00
_cell.angle_gamma   90.00
#
_symmetry.space_group_name_H-M   'P 1'
#
loop_
_entity.id
_entity.type
_entity.pdbx_description
1 polymer ?
#
loop_
_entity_poly.entity_id
_entity_poly.type
_entity_poly.pdbx_seq_one_letter_code
_entity_poly.pdbx_strand_id
1 'polypeptide(L)'
;MTLLRRQPLSGRRLAVLLVLTLVGSTVTAAGVEYRLTDPALEVVPIDSSPRESFLSMRADAAGRLFVGGREAIFVYEPDAKSTSGGLGKRQEIFRFPADSWVYDLEIRGNDLYAMTNRALYLLPGAVTKRSGVQARRLVWGHPDYHPHQCFHGLAWGPDGYLYLSLGDMLVFYGDFRRPDHWGHWTFFCQPKGTKVPYTGVGGVLRCRPDGSDLQVVARGTRNSCGLVFDSRWNLFTHDNDHEG
;
A
#
# COMPACT_ATOMS: atom_id res chain seq x y z
N MET A 1 -11.84 -5.80 -1.85
CA MET A 1 -11.57 -4.86 -0.75
C MET A 1 -12.86 -4.60 0.01
N THR A 2 -12.80 -4.53 1.33
CA THR A 2 -13.97 -4.46 2.23
C THR A 2 -13.76 -3.38 3.28
N LEU A 3 -14.81 -2.64 3.67
CA LEU A 3 -14.81 -1.67 4.77
C LEU A 3 -15.82 -2.08 5.86
N LEU A 4 -15.58 -1.65 7.11
CA LEU A 4 -16.46 -1.88 8.26
C LEU A 4 -17.29 -0.61 8.56
N ARG A 5 -18.62 -0.76 8.74
CA ARG A 5 -19.53 0.34 9.12
C ARG A 5 -20.49 -0.10 10.23
N ARG A 6 -20.88 0.82 11.13
CA ARG A 6 -21.96 0.63 12.13
C ARG A 6 -23.29 1.18 11.60
N GLN A 7 -24.39 0.46 11.83
CA GLN A 7 -25.76 0.93 11.54
C GLN A 7 -26.58 1.25 12.80
N PRO A 8 -27.54 2.19 12.74
CA PRO A 8 -28.64 2.32 13.69
C PRO A 8 -29.88 1.52 13.25
N LEU A 9 -30.55 0.89 14.22
CA LEU A 9 -31.71 0.01 14.01
C LEU A 9 -33.03 0.77 13.78
N SER A 10 -33.84 0.37 12.80
CA SER A 10 -35.30 0.56 12.85
C SER A 10 -36.05 -0.51 12.06
N GLY A 11 -37.23 -0.89 12.55
CA GLY A 11 -37.92 -2.15 12.22
C GLY A 11 -39.14 -2.06 11.28
N ARG A 12 -39.34 -3.19 10.58
CA ARG A 12 -40.55 -3.86 10.02
C ARG A 12 -41.72 -3.01 9.45
N ARG A 13 -42.15 -3.36 8.23
CA ARG A 13 -43.40 -4.13 7.94
C ARG A 13 -43.44 -4.66 6.49
N LEU A 14 -44.07 -5.82 6.34
CA LEU A 14 -44.09 -6.69 5.16
C LEU A 14 -45.32 -6.39 4.28
N ALA A 15 -45.15 -6.29 2.96
CA ALA A 15 -46.24 -6.41 1.98
C ALA A 15 -45.71 -7.22 0.79
N VAL A 16 -46.39 -8.33 0.47
CA VAL A 16 -46.02 -9.26 -0.61
C VAL A 16 -46.86 -8.93 -1.83
N LEU A 17 -46.21 -8.56 -2.93
CA LEU A 17 -46.79 -8.46 -4.26
C LEU A 17 -45.97 -9.34 -5.21
N LEU A 18 -46.58 -10.39 -5.76
CA LEU A 18 -45.91 -11.34 -6.64
C LEU A 18 -45.93 -10.79 -8.08
N VAL A 19 -44.79 -10.34 -8.58
CA VAL A 19 -44.60 -9.94 -10.00
C VAL A 19 -43.69 -10.99 -10.65
N LEU A 20 -44.19 -11.65 -11.70
CA LEU A 20 -43.36 -12.52 -12.55
C LEU A 20 -42.40 -11.65 -13.38
N THR A 21 -41.12 -11.67 -13.04
CA THR A 21 -40.04 -11.05 -13.83
C THR A 21 -39.22 -12.13 -14.53
N LEU A 22 -39.03 -11.98 -15.85
CA LEU A 22 -38.08 -12.75 -16.64
C LEU A 22 -36.70 -12.67 -15.98
N VAL A 23 -36.13 -13.83 -15.64
CA VAL A 23 -34.81 -13.95 -15.03
C VAL A 23 -33.75 -13.71 -16.11
N GLY A 24 -33.38 -12.44 -16.31
CA GLY A 24 -32.06 -12.12 -16.79
C GLY A 24 -31.06 -12.51 -15.70
N SER A 25 -30.08 -13.34 -16.04
CA SER A 25 -29.02 -13.76 -15.12
C SER A 25 -28.19 -12.54 -14.70
N THR A 26 -28.64 -11.81 -13.69
CA THR A 26 -27.77 -10.91 -12.94
C THR A 26 -26.82 -11.80 -12.17
N VAL A 27 -25.58 -11.91 -12.65
CA VAL A 27 -24.48 -12.43 -11.85
C VAL A 27 -24.29 -11.43 -10.70
N THR A 28 -25.05 -11.61 -9.62
CA THR A 28 -24.75 -10.99 -8.35
C THR A 28 -23.41 -11.57 -7.91
N ALA A 29 -22.41 -10.71 -7.71
CA ALA A 29 -21.15 -11.12 -7.10
C ALA A 29 -21.47 -11.97 -5.87
N ALA A 30 -20.91 -13.18 -5.81
CA ALA A 30 -21.14 -14.09 -4.69
C ALA A 30 -20.92 -13.32 -3.38
N GLY A 31 -21.93 -13.31 -2.50
CA GLY A 31 -21.82 -12.66 -1.20
C GLY A 31 -20.63 -13.27 -0.49
N VAL A 32 -19.62 -12.46 -0.17
CA VAL A 32 -18.45 -12.97 0.54
C VAL A 32 -18.88 -13.24 1.97
N GLU A 33 -18.97 -14.52 2.34
CA GLU A 33 -19.49 -14.94 3.64
C GLU A 33 -18.41 -14.75 4.71
N TYR A 34 -18.25 -13.50 5.15
CA TYR A 34 -17.41 -13.17 6.31
C TYR A 34 -18.24 -13.26 7.58
N ARG A 35 -17.82 -14.11 8.53
CA ARG A 35 -18.39 -14.12 9.87
C ARG A 35 -17.71 -13.06 10.72
N LEU A 36 -18.47 -12.06 11.16
CA LEU A 36 -18.00 -11.04 12.08
C LEU A 36 -18.31 -11.46 13.52
N THR A 37 -17.33 -11.29 14.42
CA THR A 37 -17.50 -11.57 15.86
C THR A 37 -18.33 -10.49 16.55
N ASP A 38 -18.18 -9.24 16.11
CA ASP A 38 -19.00 -8.12 16.59
C ASP A 38 -20.22 -7.95 15.67
N PRO A 39 -21.45 -8.18 16.16
CA PRO A 39 -22.67 -8.05 15.36
C PRO A 39 -23.00 -6.59 14.99
N ALA A 40 -22.34 -5.60 15.57
CA ALA A 40 -22.52 -4.20 15.21
C ALA A 40 -21.77 -3.79 13.93
N LEU A 41 -20.92 -4.68 13.40
CA LEU A 41 -20.12 -4.42 12.21
C LEU A 41 -20.76 -5.07 10.97
N GLU A 42 -20.60 -4.42 9.82
CA GLU A 42 -21.01 -4.92 8.51
C GLU A 42 -19.82 -4.96 7.56
N VAL A 43 -19.72 -6.02 6.74
CA VAL A 43 -18.78 -6.14 5.62
C VAL A 43 -19.41 -5.50 4.39
N VAL A 44 -18.85 -4.38 3.95
CA VAL A 44 -19.28 -3.72 2.70
C VAL A 44 -18.28 -4.02 1.58
N PRO A 45 -18.64 -4.82 0.57
CA PRO A 45 -17.79 -5.05 -0.59
C PRO A 45 -17.68 -3.79 -1.43
N ILE A 46 -16.45 -3.32 -1.66
CA ILE A 46 -16.19 -2.12 -2.45
C ILE A 46 -15.91 -2.48 -3.90
N ASP A 47 -14.93 -3.36 -4.11
CA ASP A 47 -14.46 -3.75 -5.44
C ASP A 47 -13.65 -5.06 -5.39
N SER A 48 -13.56 -5.72 -6.53
CA SER A 48 -12.69 -6.84 -6.82
C SER A 48 -12.09 -6.73 -8.23
N SER A 49 -10.99 -7.45 -8.47
CA SER A 49 -10.37 -7.47 -9.80
C SER A 49 -9.86 -8.86 -10.11
N PRO A 50 -10.15 -9.41 -11.30
CA PRO A 50 -9.53 -10.66 -11.74
C PRO A 50 -8.07 -10.48 -12.19
N ARG A 51 -7.60 -9.24 -12.33
CA ARG A 51 -6.27 -8.91 -12.89
C ARG A 51 -5.37 -8.14 -11.92
N GLU A 52 -5.89 -7.72 -10.78
CA GLU A 52 -5.13 -6.91 -9.80
C GLU A 52 -5.26 -7.53 -8.42
N SER A 53 -4.14 -7.59 -7.71
CA SER A 53 -4.10 -7.81 -6.27
C SER A 53 -4.04 -6.46 -5.58
N PHE A 54 -5.04 -6.10 -4.78
CA PHE A 54 -5.00 -4.87 -3.99
C PHE A 54 -4.13 -5.10 -2.75
N LEU A 55 -3.00 -4.40 -2.69
CA LEU A 55 -1.94 -4.59 -1.71
C LEU A 55 -1.87 -3.47 -0.67
N SER A 56 -2.26 -2.25 -1.06
CA SER A 56 -2.16 -1.08 -0.20
C SER A 56 -3.33 -0.13 -0.41
N MET A 57 -3.60 0.68 0.61
CA MET A 57 -4.64 1.68 0.54
C MET A 57 -4.29 2.92 1.37
N ARG A 58 -4.65 4.09 0.87
CA ARG A 58 -4.49 5.38 1.56
C ARG A 58 -5.70 6.25 1.30
N ALA A 59 -6.33 6.75 2.36
CA ALA A 59 -7.40 7.73 2.23
C ALA A 59 -6.86 9.15 2.37
N ASP A 60 -7.49 10.12 1.73
CA ASP A 60 -7.23 11.54 1.98
C ASP A 60 -8.38 12.23 2.73
N ALA A 61 -8.16 13.49 3.10
CA ALA A 61 -9.16 14.29 3.81
C ALA A 61 -10.40 14.65 2.97
N ALA A 62 -10.35 14.47 1.64
CA ALA A 62 -11.51 14.64 0.78
C ALA A 62 -12.38 13.37 0.70
N GLY A 63 -11.98 12.28 1.38
CA GLY A 63 -12.67 11.00 1.38
C GLY A 63 -12.34 10.12 0.18
N ARG A 64 -11.34 10.49 -0.63
CA ARG A 64 -10.88 9.64 -1.74
C ARG A 64 -10.08 8.49 -1.18
N LEU A 65 -10.26 7.31 -1.80
CA LEU A 65 -9.49 6.13 -1.46
C LEU A 65 -8.53 5.80 -2.60
N PHE A 66 -7.24 5.88 -2.34
CA PHE A 66 -6.18 5.45 -3.24
C PHE A 66 -5.81 4.02 -2.92
N VAL A 67 -5.61 3.18 -3.94
CA VAL A 67 -5.32 1.75 -3.79
C VAL A 67 -4.18 1.35 -4.68
N GLY A 68 -3.14 0.75 -4.09
CA GLY A 68 -2.05 0.12 -4.82
C GLY A 68 -2.42 -1.31 -5.20
N GLY A 69 -2.24 -1.62 -6.48
CA GLY A 69 -2.47 -2.93 -7.08
C GLY A 69 -1.19 -3.73 -7.29
N ARG A 70 -1.28 -4.78 -8.10
CA ARG A 70 -0.10 -5.53 -8.56
C ARG A 70 0.77 -4.63 -9.44
N GLU A 71 0.16 -3.82 -10.30
CA GLU A 71 0.90 -3.04 -11.30
C GLU A 71 0.36 -1.62 -11.48
N ALA A 72 -0.73 -1.25 -10.81
CA ALA A 72 -1.34 0.05 -10.99
C ALA A 72 -1.79 0.69 -9.68
N ILE A 73 -1.89 2.01 -9.70
CA ILE A 73 -2.51 2.80 -8.65
C ILE A 73 -3.90 3.18 -9.13
N PHE A 74 -4.88 3.00 -8.24
CA PHE A 74 -6.26 3.37 -8.48
C PHE A 74 -6.73 4.42 -7.49
N VAL A 75 -7.77 5.15 -7.86
CA VAL A 75 -8.55 6.01 -6.97
C VAL A 75 -10.03 5.68 -7.08
N TYR A 76 -10.70 5.76 -5.94
CA TYR A 76 -12.14 5.71 -5.81
C TYR A 76 -12.57 7.05 -5.23
N GLU A 77 -13.36 7.80 -6.00
CA GLU A 77 -13.90 9.09 -5.59
C GLU A 77 -15.10 8.88 -4.65
N PRO A 78 -15.34 9.75 -3.66
CA PRO A 78 -16.60 9.76 -2.92
C PRO A 78 -17.79 9.88 -3.87
N ASP A 79 -18.78 9.02 -3.68
CA ASP A 79 -20.04 9.04 -4.41
C ASP A 79 -21.19 8.75 -3.43
N ALA A 80 -21.96 9.79 -3.09
CA ALA A 80 -23.09 9.69 -2.18
C ALA A 80 -24.22 8.78 -2.69
N LYS A 81 -24.25 8.47 -4.00
CA LYS A 81 -25.22 7.55 -4.59
C LYS A 81 -24.72 6.10 -4.63
N SER A 82 -23.46 5.86 -4.26
CA SER A 82 -22.86 4.54 -4.33
C SER A 82 -23.32 3.64 -3.19
N THR A 83 -23.69 2.41 -3.56
CA THR A 83 -23.94 1.32 -2.61
C THR A 83 -22.64 0.65 -2.14
N SER A 84 -21.50 0.95 -2.77
CA SER A 84 -20.17 0.44 -2.42
C SER A 84 -19.52 1.31 -1.35
N GLY A 85 -20.16 1.42 -0.18
CA GLY A 85 -19.61 2.17 0.95
C GLY A 85 -19.43 3.67 0.70
N GLY A 86 -20.19 4.26 -0.23
CA GLY A 86 -20.05 5.67 -0.59
C GLY A 86 -18.87 5.98 -1.51
N LEU A 87 -18.27 4.97 -2.16
CA LEU A 87 -17.18 5.12 -3.11
C LEU A 87 -17.63 4.82 -4.54
N GLY A 88 -17.25 5.65 -5.50
CA GLY A 88 -17.52 5.47 -6.92
C GLY A 88 -16.70 4.33 -7.54
N LYS A 89 -16.74 4.22 -8.87
CA LYS A 89 -16.02 3.17 -9.60
C LYS A 89 -14.50 3.41 -9.56
N ARG A 90 -13.75 2.31 -9.61
CA ARG A 90 -12.28 2.29 -9.73
C ARG A 90 -11.81 3.09 -10.95
N GLN A 91 -10.91 4.04 -10.74
CA GLN A 91 -10.24 4.80 -11.79
C GLN A 91 -8.73 4.57 -11.70
N GLU A 92 -8.08 4.25 -12.82
CA GLU A 92 -6.63 4.09 -12.88
C GLU A 92 -5.94 5.46 -12.93
N ILE A 93 -4.94 5.67 -12.06
CA ILE A 93 -4.11 6.89 -12.03
C ILE A 93 -2.85 6.68 -12.84
N PHE A 94 -2.17 5.56 -12.60
CA PHE A 94 -0.86 5.25 -13.18
C PHE A 94 -0.61 3.75 -13.16
N ARG A 95 0.03 3.24 -14.21
CA ARG A 95 0.43 1.83 -14.35
C ARG A 95 1.94 1.74 -14.49
N PHE A 96 2.53 0.94 -13.61
CA PHE A 96 3.94 0.57 -13.63
C PHE A 96 4.20 -0.61 -14.58
N PRO A 97 5.47 -0.89 -14.91
CA PRO A 97 5.84 -2.14 -15.59
C PRO A 97 5.38 -3.37 -14.82
N ALA A 98 5.33 -4.51 -15.52
CA ALA A 98 4.94 -5.78 -14.94
C ALA A 98 5.72 -6.11 -13.65
N ASP A 99 5.05 -6.76 -12.70
CA ASP A 99 5.64 -7.23 -11.45
C ASP A 99 6.25 -6.14 -10.54
N SER A 100 5.71 -4.92 -10.60
CA SER A 100 6.14 -3.81 -9.73
C SER A 100 5.57 -3.85 -8.30
N TRP A 101 4.38 -4.37 -8.08
CA TRP A 101 3.72 -4.55 -6.76
C TRP A 101 3.73 -3.28 -5.88
N VAL A 102 2.62 -2.54 -5.88
CA VAL A 102 2.52 -1.26 -5.14
C VAL A 102 2.19 -1.54 -3.67
N TYR A 103 3.23 -1.72 -2.85
CA TYR A 103 3.13 -2.14 -1.44
C TYR A 103 2.66 -1.08 -0.47
N ASP A 104 2.87 0.21 -0.75
CA ASP A 104 2.31 1.28 0.07
C ASP A 104 2.17 2.58 -0.72
N LEU A 105 1.30 3.45 -0.22
CA LEU A 105 0.98 4.76 -0.76
C LEU A 105 0.99 5.78 0.37
N GLU A 106 1.61 6.93 0.13
CA GLU A 106 1.58 8.07 1.04
C GLU A 106 1.25 9.37 0.30
N ILE A 107 0.60 10.31 0.99
CA ILE A 107 0.12 11.57 0.39
C ILE A 107 0.81 12.74 1.07
N ARG A 108 1.27 13.71 0.27
CA ARG A 108 1.76 14.99 0.77
C ARG A 108 1.29 16.13 -0.12
N GLY A 109 0.35 16.92 0.36
CA GLY A 109 -0.30 17.94 -0.45
C GLY A 109 -1.03 17.31 -1.64
N ASN A 110 -0.70 17.75 -2.86
CA ASN A 110 -1.26 17.20 -4.09
C ASN A 110 -0.45 16.03 -4.67
N ASP A 111 0.65 15.65 -4.04
CA ASP A 111 1.56 14.63 -4.54
C ASP A 111 1.26 13.27 -3.92
N LEU A 112 1.39 12.23 -4.75
CA LEU A 112 1.26 10.84 -4.32
C LEU A 112 2.62 10.17 -4.36
N TYR A 113 2.97 9.49 -3.28
CA TYR A 113 4.16 8.68 -3.16
C TYR A 113 3.75 7.23 -3.25
N ALA A 114 4.46 6.46 -4.07
CA ALA A 114 4.18 5.05 -4.27
C ALA A 114 5.44 4.24 -3.99
N MET A 115 5.33 3.31 -3.05
CA MET A 115 6.34 2.30 -2.84
C MET A 115 6.01 1.08 -3.70
N THR A 116 6.92 0.75 -4.60
CA THR A 116 6.93 -0.54 -5.28
C THR A 116 7.92 -1.47 -4.61
N ASN A 117 7.87 -2.77 -4.93
CA ASN A 117 8.88 -3.73 -4.47
C ASN A 117 10.33 -3.38 -4.84
N ARG A 118 10.55 -2.43 -5.76
CA ARG A 118 11.85 -2.08 -6.36
C ARG A 118 12.30 -0.66 -6.10
N ALA A 119 11.37 0.26 -5.87
CA ALA A 119 11.69 1.66 -5.74
C ALA A 119 10.58 2.50 -5.12
N LEU A 120 10.99 3.59 -4.49
CA LEU A 120 10.10 4.70 -4.16
C LEU A 120 9.91 5.60 -5.37
N TYR A 121 8.66 5.96 -5.67
CA TYR A 121 8.29 6.93 -6.70
C TYR A 121 7.50 8.10 -6.14
N LEU A 122 7.69 9.26 -6.74
CA LEU A 122 6.84 10.45 -6.61
C LEU A 122 5.99 10.60 -7.87
N LEU A 123 4.70 10.81 -7.71
CA LEU A 123 3.75 11.13 -8.78
C LEU A 123 3.19 12.55 -8.52
N PRO A 124 3.81 13.60 -9.10
CA PRO A 124 3.44 14.98 -8.79
C PRO A 124 2.02 15.34 -9.21
N GLY A 125 1.22 15.89 -8.30
CA GLY A 125 -0.17 16.27 -8.54
C GLY A 125 -1.15 15.09 -8.69
N ALA A 126 -0.71 13.84 -8.52
CA ALA A 126 -1.53 12.66 -8.82
C ALA A 126 -2.71 12.46 -7.85
N VAL A 127 -2.73 13.15 -6.71
CA VAL A 127 -3.90 13.18 -5.82
C VAL A 127 -5.13 13.73 -6.56
N THR A 128 -4.95 14.72 -7.45
CA THR A 128 -6.05 15.39 -8.16
C THR A 128 -6.06 15.15 -9.67
N LYS A 129 -4.91 14.88 -10.27
CA LYS A 129 -4.81 14.59 -11.72
C LYS A 129 -5.24 13.17 -12.03
N ARG A 130 -5.93 12.99 -13.17
CA ARG A 130 -6.37 11.66 -13.67
C ARG A 130 -5.79 11.32 -15.04
N SER A 131 -5.06 12.25 -15.67
CA SER A 131 -4.45 12.08 -16.99
C SER A 131 -3.06 12.71 -17.01
N GLY A 132 -2.14 12.13 -17.79
CA GLY A 132 -0.79 12.66 -17.94
C GLY A 132 0.05 12.62 -16.66
N VAL A 133 -0.30 11.73 -15.73
CA VAL A 133 0.49 11.51 -14.50
C VAL A 133 1.81 10.85 -14.87
N GLN A 134 2.90 11.35 -14.28
CA GLN A 134 4.25 10.86 -14.50
C GLN A 134 4.83 10.40 -13.17
N ALA A 135 5.57 9.29 -13.19
CA ALA A 135 6.27 8.78 -12.02
C ALA A 135 7.76 9.16 -12.07
N ARG A 136 8.25 9.83 -11.03
CA ARG A 136 9.66 10.15 -10.82
C ARG A 136 10.24 9.22 -9.77
N ARG A 137 11.21 8.39 -10.15
CA ARG A 137 11.89 7.48 -9.23
C ARG A 137 12.77 8.25 -8.23
N LEU A 138 12.60 7.98 -6.94
CA LEU A 138 13.30 8.67 -5.85
C LEU A 138 14.43 7.85 -5.25
N VAL A 139 14.17 6.59 -4.87
CA VAL A 139 15.13 5.70 -4.21
C VAL A 139 15.01 4.29 -4.79
N TRP A 140 16.13 3.63 -5.12
CA TRP A 140 16.18 2.28 -5.69
C TRP A 140 17.56 1.63 -5.47
N GLY A 141 17.76 0.39 -5.92
CA GLY A 141 19.09 -0.21 -6.07
C GLY A 141 19.41 -1.40 -5.16
N HIS A 142 18.43 -1.87 -4.36
CA HIS A 142 18.58 -3.18 -3.73
C HIS A 142 18.56 -4.29 -4.81
N PRO A 143 19.15 -5.47 -4.51
CA PRO A 143 19.10 -6.62 -5.41
C PRO A 143 17.67 -7.10 -5.68
N ASP A 144 17.46 -7.80 -6.79
CA ASP A 144 16.12 -7.94 -7.38
C ASP A 144 15.71 -9.41 -7.59
N TYR A 145 15.63 -10.17 -6.49
CA TYR A 145 15.39 -11.61 -6.52
C TYR A 145 14.29 -12.11 -5.56
N HIS A 146 13.65 -11.20 -4.81
CA HIS A 146 12.52 -11.44 -3.89
C HIS A 146 12.73 -12.40 -2.68
N PRO A 147 13.72 -12.15 -1.79
CA PRO A 147 13.55 -12.60 -0.39
C PRO A 147 14.13 -11.58 0.61
N HIS A 148 13.50 -11.06 1.66
CA HIS A 148 12.18 -11.17 2.28
C HIS A 148 11.40 -9.86 2.12
N GLN A 149 11.18 -9.54 0.84
CA GLN A 149 10.26 -8.57 0.24
C GLN A 149 10.68 -7.08 0.15
N CYS A 150 11.96 -6.77 0.35
CA CYS A 150 12.55 -5.48 -0.08
C CYS A 150 11.78 -4.25 0.46
N PHE A 151 11.57 -3.22 -0.36
CA PHE A 151 10.78 -2.07 0.07
C PHE A 151 9.30 -2.38 0.22
N HIS A 152 8.71 -1.87 1.30
CA HIS A 152 7.32 -2.13 1.66
C HIS A 152 6.56 -0.87 2.08
N GLY A 153 6.67 -0.53 3.36
CA GLY A 153 5.84 0.44 4.04
C GLY A 153 6.41 1.85 3.96
N LEU A 154 5.50 2.82 4.00
CA LEU A 154 5.79 4.23 4.02
C LEU A 154 5.10 4.89 5.22
N ALA A 155 5.79 5.85 5.82
CA ALA A 155 5.19 6.72 6.84
C ALA A 155 5.85 8.10 6.85
N TRP A 156 5.06 9.16 6.88
CA TRP A 156 5.60 10.50 7.13
C TRP A 156 5.98 10.66 8.59
N GLY A 157 7.23 11.03 8.83
CA GLY A 157 7.72 11.38 10.15
C GLY A 157 7.35 12.82 10.53
N PRO A 158 7.34 13.15 11.84
CA PRO A 158 7.09 14.51 12.34
C PRO A 158 8.19 15.51 11.95
N ASP A 159 9.37 15.00 11.59
CA ASP A 159 10.51 15.75 11.07
C ASP A 159 10.37 16.09 9.57
N GLY A 160 9.29 15.64 8.93
CA GLY A 160 9.01 15.87 7.52
C GLY A 160 9.77 14.94 6.55
N TYR A 161 10.50 13.95 7.07
CA TYR A 161 11.10 12.88 6.26
C TYR A 161 10.07 11.80 5.96
N LEU A 162 10.23 11.14 4.82
CA LEU A 162 9.48 9.93 4.48
C LEU A 162 10.28 8.72 4.96
N TYR A 163 9.70 7.93 5.84
CA TYR A 163 10.28 6.69 6.34
C TYR A 163 9.85 5.53 5.44
N LEU A 164 10.76 4.58 5.23
CA LEU A 164 10.57 3.44 4.35
C LEU A 164 10.99 2.17 5.10
N SER A 165 10.15 1.13 5.10
CA SER A 165 10.57 -0.19 5.57
C SER A 165 11.25 -0.97 4.47
N LEU A 166 12.20 -1.79 4.88
CA LEU A 166 13.03 -2.60 4.02
C LEU A 166 13.14 -4.00 4.64
N GLY A 167 12.55 -5.00 3.99
CA GLY A 167 12.90 -6.39 4.23
C GLY A 167 14.34 -6.66 3.82
N ASP A 168 14.99 -7.62 4.48
CA ASP A 168 16.32 -8.06 4.09
C ASP A 168 16.30 -8.70 2.70
N MET A 169 17.49 -8.82 2.11
CA MET A 169 17.69 -9.30 0.74
C MET A 169 18.46 -10.62 0.69
N LEU A 170 18.57 -11.31 1.83
CA LEU A 170 19.45 -12.45 1.98
C LEU A 170 18.76 -13.73 1.56
N VAL A 171 19.48 -14.49 0.76
CA VAL A 171 19.11 -15.84 0.34
C VAL A 171 19.87 -16.86 1.21
N PHE A 172 19.19 -17.95 1.58
CA PHE A 172 19.76 -19.14 2.26
C PHE A 172 20.35 -18.96 3.67
N TYR A 173 19.62 -18.33 4.61
CA TYR A 173 20.07 -18.10 6.01
C TYR A 173 21.43 -17.38 6.13
N GLY A 174 21.94 -16.79 5.04
CA GLY A 174 23.21 -16.06 4.95
C GLY A 174 24.44 -16.95 4.74
N ASP A 175 25.61 -16.31 4.64
CA ASP A 175 26.89 -17.02 4.52
C ASP A 175 27.34 -17.51 5.90
N PHE A 176 27.07 -18.79 6.22
CA PHE A 176 27.47 -19.44 7.49
C PHE A 176 28.98 -19.43 7.77
N ARG A 177 29.83 -19.02 6.82
CA ARG A 177 31.27 -18.83 7.06
C ARG A 177 31.57 -17.48 7.71
N ARG A 178 30.59 -16.56 7.76
CA ARG A 178 30.74 -15.22 8.33
C ARG A 178 29.71 -15.01 9.44
N PRO A 179 30.13 -14.56 10.64
CA PRO A 179 29.22 -14.41 11.77
C PRO A 179 28.23 -13.24 11.59
N ASP A 180 28.49 -12.31 10.68
CA ASP A 180 27.64 -11.13 10.48
C ASP A 180 26.41 -11.39 9.59
N HIS A 181 26.49 -12.36 8.66
CA HIS A 181 25.45 -12.66 7.69
C HIS A 181 24.92 -11.40 6.96
N TRP A 182 25.70 -10.33 6.76
CA TRP A 182 25.19 -9.09 6.17
C TRP A 182 25.17 -9.11 4.64
N GLY A 183 24.17 -8.43 4.08
CA GLY A 183 24.14 -8.13 2.65
C GLY A 183 24.78 -6.77 2.38
N HIS A 184 25.33 -6.64 1.17
CA HIS A 184 26.01 -5.43 0.72
C HIS A 184 25.44 -4.99 -0.63
N TRP A 185 24.95 -3.76 -0.70
CA TRP A 185 24.46 -3.17 -1.95
C TRP A 185 24.57 -1.65 -1.91
N THR A 186 24.22 -1.00 -3.02
CA THR A 186 24.25 0.47 -3.14
C THR A 186 22.86 0.96 -3.50
N PHE A 187 22.29 1.79 -2.63
CA PHE A 187 21.11 2.56 -2.99
C PHE A 187 21.52 3.73 -3.89
N PHE A 188 20.62 4.07 -4.79
CA PHE A 188 20.67 5.26 -5.60
C PHE A 188 19.50 6.14 -5.23
N CYS A 189 19.75 7.43 -5.08
CA CYS A 189 18.72 8.38 -4.70
C CYS A 189 18.91 9.72 -5.41
N GLN A 190 18.13 10.72 -5.00
CA GLN A 190 18.22 12.07 -5.54
C GLN A 190 19.23 12.91 -4.76
N PRO A 191 19.88 13.92 -5.37
CA PRO A 191 19.89 14.20 -6.81
C PRO A 191 20.58 13.09 -7.61
N LYS A 192 20.28 13.02 -8.91
CA LYS A 192 20.83 12.01 -9.84
C LYS A 192 22.35 11.86 -9.67
N GLY A 193 22.81 10.62 -9.53
CA GLY A 193 24.22 10.28 -9.34
C GLY A 193 24.60 10.01 -7.89
N THR A 194 23.71 10.30 -6.94
CA THR A 194 23.93 9.98 -5.52
C THR A 194 23.91 8.47 -5.30
N LYS A 195 24.93 7.98 -4.58
CA LYS A 195 25.11 6.58 -4.20
C LYS A 195 25.24 6.49 -2.69
N VAL A 196 24.45 5.62 -2.07
CA VAL A 196 24.49 5.37 -0.62
C VAL A 196 24.79 3.89 -0.40
N PRO A 197 26.00 3.53 0.05
CA PRO A 197 26.32 2.15 0.36
C PRO A 197 25.49 1.68 1.55
N TYR A 198 25.01 0.44 1.49
CA TYR A 198 24.30 -0.21 2.57
C TYR A 198 24.96 -1.54 2.91
N THR A 199 25.13 -1.75 4.22
CA THR A 199 25.63 -3.00 4.81
C THR A 199 24.73 -3.36 5.98
N GLY A 200 24.08 -4.52 5.89
CA GLY A 200 23.20 -5.01 6.95
C GLY A 200 22.12 -5.97 6.44
N VAL A 201 21.06 -6.11 7.23
CA VAL A 201 19.86 -6.91 6.93
C VAL A 201 18.64 -6.04 7.16
N GLY A 202 17.78 -5.92 6.15
CA GLY A 202 16.57 -5.11 6.14
C GLY A 202 16.71 -3.74 6.82
N GLY A 203 15.65 -3.26 7.46
CA GLY A 203 15.66 -2.13 8.35
C GLY A 203 14.68 -1.03 7.98
N VAL A 204 14.97 0.15 8.51
CA VAL A 204 14.20 1.37 8.29
C VAL A 204 15.12 2.42 7.73
N LEU A 205 14.72 2.98 6.59
CA LEU A 205 15.37 4.11 5.97
C LEU A 205 14.49 5.36 6.11
N ARG A 206 15.07 6.53 5.87
CA ARG A 206 14.30 7.76 5.64
C ARG A 206 14.95 8.64 4.59
N CYS A 207 14.17 9.41 3.85
CA CYS A 207 14.67 10.43 2.94
C CYS A 207 13.81 11.69 2.97
N ARG A 208 14.34 12.78 2.43
CA ARG A 208 13.55 13.99 2.15
C ARG A 208 12.47 13.71 1.08
N PRO A 209 11.43 14.54 0.99
CA PRO A 209 10.31 14.33 0.07
C PRO A 209 10.70 14.32 -1.41
N ASP A 210 11.83 14.93 -1.74
CA ASP A 210 12.38 14.97 -3.09
C ASP A 210 13.25 13.75 -3.44
N GLY A 211 13.49 12.86 -2.46
CA GLY A 211 14.35 11.68 -2.54
C GLY A 211 15.80 11.93 -2.10
N SER A 212 16.14 13.13 -1.62
CA SER A 212 17.48 13.46 -1.14
C SER A 212 17.73 13.06 0.31
N ASP A 213 18.99 13.08 0.72
CA ASP A 213 19.41 12.82 2.11
C ASP A 213 18.85 11.49 2.65
N LEU A 214 19.11 10.42 1.88
CA LEU A 214 18.73 9.05 2.27
C LEU A 214 19.61 8.58 3.43
N GLN A 215 18.99 8.21 4.53
CA GLN A 215 19.63 7.81 5.77
C GLN A 215 19.12 6.45 6.25
N VAL A 216 20.00 5.68 6.89
CA VAL A 216 19.60 4.47 7.62
C VAL A 216 19.24 4.86 9.05
N VAL A 217 18.02 4.53 9.47
CA VAL A 217 17.52 4.78 10.82
C VAL A 217 17.76 3.57 11.71
N ALA A 218 17.43 2.39 11.20
CA ALA A 218 17.61 1.11 11.88
C ALA A 218 17.93 0.01 10.88
N ARG A 219 18.52 -1.09 11.36
CA ARG A 219 18.81 -2.33 10.62
C ARG A 219 18.38 -3.50 11.48
N GLY A 220 18.33 -4.70 10.92
CA GLY A 220 18.06 -5.93 11.66
C GLY A 220 16.65 -6.48 11.48
N THR A 221 15.83 -5.90 10.59
CA THR A 221 14.51 -6.49 10.29
C THR A 221 14.61 -7.52 9.18
N ARG A 222 13.71 -8.50 9.19
CA ARG A 222 13.64 -9.54 8.16
C ARG A 222 12.65 -9.18 7.05
N ASN A 223 11.36 -9.07 7.36
CA ASN A 223 10.29 -8.73 6.44
C ASN A 223 9.32 -7.75 7.11
N SER A 224 9.73 -6.49 7.19
CA SER A 224 8.89 -5.45 7.75
C SER A 224 7.95 -4.86 6.69
N CYS A 225 6.66 -5.25 6.72
CA CYS A 225 5.72 -4.89 5.65
C CYS A 225 4.99 -3.55 5.85
N GLY A 226 5.21 -2.83 6.96
CA GLY A 226 4.48 -1.59 7.24
C GLY A 226 5.11 -0.75 8.33
N LEU A 227 4.86 0.57 8.29
CA LEU A 227 5.33 1.54 9.28
C LEU A 227 4.17 2.40 9.76
N VAL A 228 4.16 2.71 11.05
CA VAL A 228 3.22 3.68 11.60
C VAL A 228 3.84 4.45 12.75
N PHE A 229 3.58 5.76 12.79
CA PHE A 229 3.87 6.58 13.96
C PHE A 229 2.64 6.63 14.87
N ASP A 230 2.86 6.52 16.18
CA ASP A 230 1.82 6.88 17.15
C ASP A 230 1.76 8.39 17.40
N SER A 231 0.80 8.82 18.22
CA SER A 231 0.63 10.23 18.61
C SER A 231 1.78 10.83 19.42
N ARG A 232 2.71 10.00 19.91
CA ARG A 232 3.90 10.41 20.66
C ARG A 232 5.17 10.31 19.81
N TRP A 233 5.01 10.06 18.51
CA TRP A 233 6.09 9.92 17.54
C TRP A 233 7.01 8.71 17.75
N ASN A 234 6.50 7.69 18.44
CA ASN A 234 7.15 6.38 18.42
C ASN A 234 6.85 5.72 17.08
N LEU A 235 7.89 5.17 16.44
CA LEU A 235 7.76 4.44 15.19
C LEU A 235 7.59 2.95 15.48
N PHE A 236 6.51 2.37 14.96
CA PHE A 236 6.22 0.95 15.05
C PHE A 236 6.33 0.29 13.68
N THR A 237 6.77 -0.96 13.71
CA THR A 237 6.75 -1.88 12.58
C THR A 237 6.39 -3.26 13.10
N HIS A 238 5.92 -4.11 12.20
CA HIS A 238 5.86 -5.56 12.42
C HIS A 238 6.94 -6.20 11.58
N ASP A 239 7.42 -7.37 11.99
CA ASP A 239 8.46 -8.09 11.27
C ASP A 239 8.07 -9.55 11.16
N ASN A 240 7.88 -10.03 9.93
CA ASN A 240 7.49 -11.42 9.68
C ASN A 240 8.74 -12.30 9.62
N ASP A 241 8.80 -13.33 10.48
CA ASP A 241 9.94 -14.22 10.71
C ASP A 241 9.93 -15.54 9.92
N HIS A 242 8.88 -15.81 9.11
CA HIS A 242 8.63 -17.09 8.42
C HIS A 242 8.06 -18.16 9.34
N GLU A 243 6.77 -18.05 9.63
CA GLU A 243 5.96 -19.16 10.15
C GLU A 243 4.83 -19.39 9.14
N GLY A 244 5.08 -20.29 8.19
CA GLY A 244 4.16 -20.76 7.17
C GLY A 244 4.51 -22.17 6.76
#